data_AF-A0A183A2P5-F1
#
_entry.id   AF-A0A183A2P5-F1
#
_cell.length_a   1.000
_cell.length_b   1.000
_cell.length_c   1.000
_cell.angle_alpha   90.00
_cell.angle_beta   90.00
_cell.angle_gamma   90.00
#
_symmetry.space_group_name_H-M   'P 1'
#
loop_
_entity.id
_entity.type
_entity.pdbx_description
1 polymer ?
#
loop_
_entity_poly.entity_id
_entity_poly.type
_entity_poly.pdbx_seq_one_letter_code
_entity_poly.pdbx_strand_id
1 'polypeptide(L)'
;MMSDSHDSYYPIAVLIEELKNEDVQFRLNSIKQLQTIAVALGPEKTRTQLIPFLIDMIYDEDEILLALAEQMGNLVPYVGGPEHASSLLAPLENLVSVSLFYFLVIFVSLYSTNL
;
A
#
# COMPACT_ATOMS: atom_id res chain seq x y z
N MET A 1 -5.58 19.14 -33.23
CA MET A 1 -4.72 18.97 -32.04
C MET A 1 -5.59 18.43 -30.93
N MET A 2 -5.33 17.19 -30.49
CA MET A 2 -5.72 16.59 -29.20
C MET A 2 -5.26 15.13 -29.23
N SER A 3 -3.94 14.95 -29.25
CA SER A 3 -3.28 13.71 -28.85
C SER A 3 -2.42 14.13 -27.66
N ASP A 4 -2.76 13.68 -26.45
CA ASP A 4 -1.89 13.55 -25.27
C ASP A 4 -2.75 13.44 -24.01
N SER A 5 -3.59 12.41 -23.94
CA SER A 5 -4.34 12.10 -22.70
C SER A 5 -4.44 10.61 -22.41
N HIS A 6 -4.05 9.73 -23.34
CA HIS A 6 -4.12 8.29 -23.17
C HIS A 6 -2.80 7.64 -22.72
N ASP A 7 -1.64 8.23 -23.00
CA ASP A 7 -0.34 7.59 -22.68
C ASP A 7 0.06 7.69 -21.19
N SER A 8 -0.55 8.61 -20.43
CA SER A 8 -0.20 8.82 -19.02
C SER A 8 -0.93 7.89 -18.04
N TYR A 9 -1.91 7.10 -18.52
CA TYR A 9 -2.72 6.17 -17.72
C TYR A 9 -2.24 4.72 -17.77
N TYR A 10 -1.43 4.34 -18.76
CA TYR A 10 -1.01 2.95 -18.98
C TYR A 10 -0.05 2.35 -17.93
N PRO A 11 0.95 3.09 -17.38
CA PRO A 11 1.88 2.48 -16.44
C PRO A 11 1.22 2.09 -15.11
N ILE A 12 0.32 2.94 -14.59
CA ILE A 12 -0.41 2.67 -13.33
C ILE A 12 -1.41 1.53 -13.48
N ALA A 13 -2.14 1.46 -14.59
CA ALA A 13 -3.19 0.47 -14.76
C ALA A 13 -2.63 -0.96 -14.75
N VAL A 14 -1.53 -1.19 -15.48
CA VAL A 14 -0.85 -2.49 -15.51
C VAL A 14 -0.30 -2.86 -14.12
N LEU A 15 0.30 -1.91 -13.41
CA LEU A 15 0.85 -2.14 -12.07
C LEU A 15 -0.23 -2.40 -11.02
N ILE A 16 -1.37 -1.70 -11.12
CA ILE A 16 -2.54 -1.94 -10.26
C ILE A 16 -3.13 -3.33 -10.56
N GLU A 17 -3.17 -3.75 -11.82
CA GLU A 17 -3.61 -5.10 -12.19
C GLU A 17 -2.67 -6.18 -11.63
N GLU A 18 -1.36 -5.97 -11.67
CA GLU A 18 -0.37 -6.87 -11.07
C GLU A 18 -0.51 -6.97 -9.54
N LEU A 19 -0.85 -5.87 -8.86
CA LEU A 19 -1.09 -5.84 -7.42
C LEU A 19 -2.45 -6.48 -7.03
N LYS A 20 -3.37 -6.65 -7.98
CA LYS A 20 -4.66 -7.34 -7.79
C LYS A 20 -4.61 -8.83 -8.14
N ASN A 21 -3.42 -9.40 -8.33
CA ASN A 21 -3.28 -10.81 -8.64
C ASN A 21 -3.82 -11.70 -7.51
N GLU A 22 -4.52 -12.78 -7.83
CA GLU A 22 -5.06 -13.73 -6.84
C GLU A 22 -3.95 -14.47 -6.07
N ASP A 23 -2.77 -14.64 -6.68
CA ASP A 23 -1.63 -15.30 -6.06
C ASP A 23 -0.85 -14.33 -5.16
N VAL A 24 -0.77 -14.70 -3.88
CA VAL A 24 -0.09 -13.98 -2.80
C VAL A 24 1.37 -13.71 -3.12
N GLN A 25 2.08 -14.67 -3.72
CA GLN A 25 3.50 -14.52 -4.04
C GLN A 25 3.71 -13.48 -5.13
N PHE A 26 2.80 -13.37 -6.11
CA PHE A 26 2.83 -12.31 -7.10
C PHE A 26 2.57 -10.95 -6.46
N ARG A 27 1.56 -10.82 -5.58
CA ARG A 27 1.31 -9.57 -4.85
C ARG A 27 2.51 -9.14 -3.99
N LEU A 28 3.13 -10.07 -3.26
CA LEU A 28 4.35 -9.82 -2.47
C LEU A 28 5.50 -9.31 -3.34
N ASN A 29 5.73 -9.94 -4.50
CA ASN A 29 6.78 -9.51 -5.42
C ASN A 29 6.51 -8.12 -6.01
N SER A 30 5.26 -7.80 -6.30
CA SER A 30 4.84 -6.47 -6.75
C SER A 30 5.02 -5.40 -5.67
N ILE A 31 4.70 -5.72 -4.41
CA ILE A 31 4.90 -4.81 -3.27
C ILE A 31 6.38 -4.46 -3.09
N LYS A 32 7.28 -5.44 -3.21
CA LYS A 32 8.73 -5.20 -3.17
C LYS A 32 9.23 -4.24 -4.26
N GLN A 33 8.45 -4.06 -5.34
CA GLN A 33 8.78 -3.14 -6.44
C GLN A 33 8.13 -1.75 -6.31
N LEU A 34 7.41 -1.46 -5.21
CA LEU A 34 6.70 -0.17 -5.02
C LEU A 34 7.60 1.06 -5.17
N GLN A 35 8.87 0.97 -4.83
CA GLN A 35 9.83 2.06 -5.00
C GLN A 35 10.06 2.39 -6.48
N THR A 36 10.30 1.37 -7.31
CA THR A 36 10.44 1.50 -8.76
C THR A 36 9.20 2.14 -9.38
N ILE A 37 8.02 1.73 -8.89
CA ILE A 37 6.73 2.29 -9.30
C ILE A 37 6.66 3.77 -8.92
N ALA A 38 6.92 4.11 -7.66
CA ALA A 38 6.85 5.48 -7.17
C ALA A 38 7.83 6.42 -7.90
N VAL A 39 9.00 5.92 -8.31
CA VAL A 39 9.93 6.64 -9.20
C VAL A 39 9.29 6.95 -10.55
N ALA A 40 8.71 5.93 -11.22
CA ALA A 40 8.11 6.10 -12.54
C ALA A 40 6.90 7.04 -12.54
N LEU A 41 6.16 7.07 -11.42
CA LEU A 41 4.98 7.92 -11.25
C LEU A 41 5.30 9.36 -10.86
N GLY A 42 6.39 9.54 -10.12
CA GLY A 42 6.73 10.81 -9.52
C GLY A 42 5.87 11.14 -8.30
N PRO A 43 6.27 12.16 -7.52
CA PRO A 43 5.74 12.38 -6.17
C PRO A 43 4.27 12.75 -6.11
N GLU A 44 3.76 13.48 -7.10
CA GLU A 44 2.35 13.88 -7.14
C GLU A 44 1.41 12.68 -7.34
N LYS A 45 1.70 11.82 -8.33
CA LYS A 45 0.90 10.62 -8.61
C LYS A 45 1.07 9.57 -7.51
N THR A 46 2.26 9.46 -6.91
CA THR A 46 2.47 8.59 -5.74
C THR A 46 1.51 8.97 -4.61
N ARG A 47 1.37 10.26 -4.28
CA ARG A 47 0.45 10.69 -3.22
C ARG A 47 -1.03 10.57 -3.58
N THR A 48 -1.40 10.89 -4.82
CA THR A 48 -2.81 11.01 -5.21
C THR A 48 -3.42 9.72 -5.75
N GLN A 49 -2.60 8.74 -6.14
CA GLN A 49 -3.06 7.49 -6.75
C GLN A 49 -2.48 6.26 -6.05
N LEU A 50 -1.15 6.18 -5.91
CA LEU A 50 -0.52 4.99 -5.33
C LEU A 50 -0.86 4.83 -3.85
N ILE A 51 -0.73 5.90 -3.05
CA ILE A 51 -1.05 5.84 -1.61
C ILE A 51 -2.51 5.40 -1.36
N PRO A 52 -3.53 6.03 -1.96
CA PRO A 52 -4.92 5.56 -1.81
C PRO A 52 -5.11 4.09 -2.17
N PHE A 53 -4.46 3.63 -3.24
CA PHE A 53 -4.52 2.23 -3.64
C PHE A 53 -3.93 1.29 -2.57
N LEU A 54 -2.81 1.65 -1.95
CA LEU A 54 -2.21 0.86 -0.87
C LEU A 54 -3.07 0.84 0.40
N ILE A 55 -3.85 1.89 0.65
CA ILE A 55 -4.82 1.91 1.75
C ILE A 55 -5.92 0.86 1.53
N ASP A 56 -6.34 0.63 0.28
CA ASP A 56 -7.36 -0.40 0.01
C ASP A 56 -6.80 -1.83 0.24
N MET A 57 -5.48 -2.01 0.20
CA MET A 57 -4.80 -3.29 0.44
C MET A 57 -4.63 -3.62 1.94
N ILE A 58 -5.07 -2.76 2.87
CA ILE A 58 -4.93 -3.02 4.32
C ILE A 58 -5.73 -4.22 4.84
N TYR A 59 -6.59 -4.81 4.01
CA TYR A 59 -7.40 -5.99 4.32
C TYR A 59 -6.89 -7.27 3.64
N ASP A 60 -5.69 -7.24 3.06
CA ASP A 60 -5.03 -8.40 2.46
C ASP A 60 -4.38 -9.30 3.54
N GLU A 61 -3.68 -10.36 3.12
CA GLU A 61 -3.08 -11.35 4.01
C GLU A 61 -1.94 -10.79 4.88
N ASP A 62 -1.70 -11.39 6.06
CA ASP A 62 -0.72 -10.88 7.04
C ASP A 62 0.68 -10.63 6.47
N GLU A 63 1.16 -11.52 5.58
CA GLU A 63 2.47 -11.39 4.92
C GLU A 63 2.50 -10.16 3.98
N ILE A 64 1.38 -9.87 3.33
CA ILE A 64 1.19 -8.71 2.47
C ILE A 64 1.19 -7.43 3.31
N LEU A 65 0.45 -7.42 4.42
CA LEU A 65 0.39 -6.27 5.34
C LEU A 65 1.78 -5.94 5.91
N LEU A 66 2.56 -6.95 6.26
CA LEU A 66 3.93 -6.77 6.75
C LEU A 66 4.83 -6.15 5.68
N ALA A 67 4.79 -6.67 4.45
CA ALA A 67 5.57 -6.13 3.34
C ALA A 67 5.13 -4.69 2.98
N LEU A 68 3.83 -4.40 3.03
CA LEU A 68 3.30 -3.06 2.82
C LEU A 68 3.81 -2.07 3.85
N ALA A 69 3.79 -2.42 5.14
CA ALA A 69 4.29 -1.57 6.21
C ALA A 69 5.78 -1.23 6.03
N GLU A 70 6.61 -2.22 5.68
CA GLU A 70 8.03 -2.01 5.39
C GLU A 70 8.24 -1.07 4.19
N GLN A 71 7.52 -1.30 3.09
CA GLN A 71 7.66 -0.48 1.89
C GLN A 71 7.11 0.93 2.07
N MET A 72 6.07 1.12 2.88
CA MET A 72 5.50 2.43 3.17
C MET A 72 6.53 3.35 3.84
N GLY A 73 7.36 2.82 4.74
CA GLY A 73 8.48 3.57 5.34
C GLY A 73 9.54 3.99 4.31
N ASN A 74 9.75 3.16 3.29
CA ASN A 74 10.69 3.44 2.20
C ASN A 74 10.14 4.41 1.15
N LEU A 75 8.84 4.74 1.18
CA LEU A 75 8.22 5.63 0.21
C LEU A 75 8.45 7.14 0.47
N VAL A 76 9.02 7.52 1.62
CA VAL A 76 9.23 8.93 2.03
C VAL A 76 9.96 9.78 0.97
N PRO A 77 11.06 9.32 0.33
CA PRO A 77 11.71 10.10 -0.72
C PRO A 77 10.83 10.27 -1.97
N TYR A 78 9.95 9.30 -2.23
CA TYR A 78 9.15 9.22 -3.45
C TYR A 78 7.81 9.94 -3.34
N VAL A 79 7.43 10.43 -2.16
CA VAL A 79 6.27 11.33 -1.98
C VAL A 79 6.64 12.81 -2.09
N GLY A 80 7.91 13.13 -2.39
CA GLY A 80 8.43 14.50 -2.39
C GLY A 80 9.25 14.83 -1.14
N GLY A 81 9.73 13.81 -0.43
CA GLY A 81 10.60 13.99 0.73
C GLY A 81 9.85 14.23 2.05
N PRO A 82 10.59 14.59 3.11
CA PRO A 82 10.06 14.67 4.48
C PRO A 82 8.90 15.66 4.65
N GLU A 83 8.87 16.72 3.85
CA GLU A 83 7.80 17.73 3.83
C GLU A 83 6.43 17.14 3.48
N HIS A 84 6.41 16.03 2.73
CA HIS A 84 5.19 15.34 2.32
C HIS A 84 5.00 13.97 3.01
N ALA A 85 5.85 13.62 3.98
CA ALA A 85 5.77 12.37 4.71
C ALA A 85 4.44 12.20 5.48
N SER A 86 3.76 13.30 5.82
CA SER A 86 2.43 13.28 6.44
C SER A 86 1.38 12.54 5.61
N SER A 87 1.54 12.47 4.29
CA SER A 87 0.67 11.69 3.40
C SER A 87 0.75 10.18 3.65
N LEU A 88 1.83 9.69 4.26
CA LEU A 88 2.03 8.27 4.61
C LEU A 88 1.53 7.93 6.01
N LEU A 89 1.26 8.93 6.86
CA LEU A 89 0.79 8.71 8.23
C LEU A 89 -0.58 8.04 8.27
N ALA A 90 -1.55 8.54 7.51
CA ALA A 90 -2.88 7.96 7.47
C ALA A 90 -2.88 6.47 7.01
N PRO A 91 -2.16 6.08 5.93
CA PRO A 91 -1.97 4.67 5.59
C PRO A 91 -1.33 3.83 6.71
N LEU A 92 -0.30 4.35 7.37
CA LEU A 92 0.39 3.64 8.45
C LEU A 92 -0.51 3.46 9.69
N GLU A 93 -1.28 4.48 10.06
CA GLU A 93 -2.27 4.40 11.14
C GLU A 93 -3.33 3.33 10.85
N ASN A 94 -3.79 3.24 9.60
CA ASN A 94 -4.73 2.21 9.16
C ASN A 94 -4.12 0.81 9.25
N LEU A 95 -2.88 0.62 8.77
CA LEU A 95 -2.16 -0.66 8.86
C LEU A 95 -1.97 -1.12 10.33
N VAL A 96 -1.57 -0.21 11.21
CA VAL A 96 -1.42 -0.49 12.64
C VAL A 96 -2.76 -0.81 13.29
N SER A 97 -3.83 -0.09 12.94
CA SER A 97 -5.17 -0.33 13.47
C SER A 97 -5.69 -1.71 13.12
N VAL A 98 -5.49 -2.16 11.88
CA VAL A 98 -5.89 -3.49 11.43
C VAL A 98 -5.07 -4.58 12.12
N SER A 99 -3.73 -4.45 12.13
CA SER A 99 -2.85 -5.44 12.78
C SER A 99 -3.12 -5.57 14.29
N LEU A 100 -3.25 -4.46 15.02
CA LEU A 100 -3.58 -4.48 16.45
C LEU A 100 -4.99 -5.00 16.73
N PHE A 101 -5.94 -4.76 15.83
CA PHE A 101 -7.30 -5.29 15.96
C PHE A 101 -7.29 -6.82 15.90
N TYR A 102 -6.49 -7.45 15.03
CA TYR A 102 -6.36 -8.91 15.02
C TYR A 102 -5.80 -9.44 16.34
N PHE A 103 -4.77 -8.79 16.92
CA PHE A 103 -4.28 -9.15 18.25
C PHE A 103 -5.35 -8.98 19.34
N LEU A 104 -6.14 -7.92 19.27
CA LEU A 104 -7.22 -7.67 20.22
C LEU A 104 -8.37 -8.69 20.07
N VAL A 105 -8.75 -9.06 18.84
CA VAL A 105 -9.77 -10.09 18.57
C VAL A 105 -9.30 -11.45 19.06
N ILE A 106 -8.04 -11.84 18.79
CA ILE A 106 -7.46 -13.09 19.32
C ILE A 106 -7.46 -13.07 20.85
N PHE A 107 -7.08 -11.95 21.46
CA PHE A 107 -7.09 -11.80 22.91
C PHE A 107 -8.51 -11.92 23.49
N VAL A 108 -9.50 -11.24 22.91
CA VAL A 108 -10.90 -11.33 23.32
C VAL A 108 -11.43 -12.75 23.12
N SER A 109 -11.19 -13.41 21.98
CA SER A 109 -11.61 -14.78 21.75
C SER A 109 -10.94 -15.79 22.69
N LEU A 110 -9.66 -15.64 23.00
CA LEU A 110 -8.97 -16.48 23.98
C LEU A 110 -9.52 -16.30 25.40
N TYR A 111 -9.88 -15.07 25.79
CA TYR A 111 -10.45 -14.78 27.10
C TYR A 111 -11.94 -15.14 27.21
N SER A 112 -12.73 -15.00 26.14
CA SER A 112 -14.15 -15.37 26.10
C SER A 112 -14.38 -16.87 26.02
N THR A 113 -13.38 -17.67 25.61
CA THR A 113 -13.48 -19.14 25.57
C THR A 113 -12.97 -19.79 26.87
N ASN A 114 -12.35 -19.01 27.78
CA ASN A 114 -11.86 -19.47 29.09
C ASN A 114 -12.77 -19.02 30.27
N LEU A 115 -14.01 -18.60 29.99
CA LEU A 115 -15.07 -18.25 30.95
C LEU A 115 -16.33 -19.03 30.61
#